data_AF-A0A423W859-F1
#
_entry.id   AF-A0A423W859-F1
#
_cell.length_a   1.000
_cell.length_b   1.000
_cell.length_c   1.000
_cell.angle_alpha   90.00
_cell.angle_beta   90.00
_cell.angle_gamma   90.00
#
_symmetry.space_group_name_H-M   'P 1'
#
loop_
_entity.id
_entity.type
_entity.pdbx_description
1 polymer ?
#
loop_
_entity_poly.entity_id
_entity_poly.type
_entity_poly.pdbx_seq_one_letter_code
_entity_poly.pdbx_strand_id
1 'polypeptide(L)'
;MPVRIPAAKSTELLTFAGAGAFVLTPLYMMTPGATERVATQTARWAPRWERNINYFVSPAERTTQRISPPVERAVRRLDDRLPLGTVARTVDRRIRWGIDRAGGLQRWAKRE
;
A
#
# COMPACT_ATOMS: atom_id res chain seq x y z
N MET A 1 23.54 -4.71 -31.98
CA MET A 1 22.65 -5.88 -31.77
C MET A 1 21.40 -5.39 -31.05
N PRO A 2 20.18 -5.70 -31.52
CA PRO A 2 18.97 -5.30 -30.80
C PRO A 2 18.89 -6.04 -29.46
N VAL A 3 18.80 -5.29 -28.37
CA VAL A 3 18.62 -5.84 -27.02
C VAL A 3 17.27 -6.53 -26.95
N ARG A 4 17.25 -7.87 -26.88
CA ARG A 4 16.02 -8.64 -26.66
C ARG A 4 15.65 -8.55 -25.18
N ILE A 5 14.70 -7.68 -24.84
CA ILE A 5 14.13 -7.63 -23.49
C ILE A 5 13.22 -8.85 -23.33
N PRO A 6 13.50 -9.76 -22.37
CA PRO A 6 12.63 -10.90 -22.11
C PRO A 6 11.25 -10.42 -21.63
N ALA A 7 10.19 -11.10 -22.07
CA ALA A 7 8.84 -10.82 -21.62
C ALA A 7 8.75 -10.96 -20.09
N ALA A 8 8.11 -9.99 -19.44
CA ALA A 8 7.94 -10.02 -17.99
C ALA A 8 7.15 -11.26 -17.57
N LYS A 9 7.64 -11.94 -16.53
CA LYS A 9 6.94 -13.11 -15.98
C LYS A 9 5.64 -12.66 -15.32
N SER A 10 4.64 -13.55 -15.25
CA SER A 10 3.37 -13.23 -14.57
C SER A 10 3.56 -12.79 -13.11
N THR A 11 4.57 -13.34 -12.43
CA THR A 11 4.94 -12.95 -11.06
C THR A 11 5.51 -11.53 -11.00
N GLU A 12 6.33 -11.13 -11.97
CA GLU A 12 6.87 -9.77 -12.08
C GLU A 12 5.74 -8.78 -12.35
N LEU A 13 4.87 -9.07 -13.32
CA LEU A 13 3.69 -8.24 -13.60
C LEU A 13 2.79 -8.08 -12.38
N LEU A 14 2.54 -9.16 -11.64
CA LEU A 14 1.72 -9.10 -10.42
C LEU A 14 2.40 -8.25 -9.34
N THR A 15 3.72 -8.36 -9.19
CA THR A 15 4.48 -7.57 -8.22
C THR A 15 4.49 -6.08 -8.58
N PHE A 16 4.73 -5.75 -9.85
CA PHE A 16 4.69 -4.37 -10.33
C PHE A 16 3.28 -3.77 -10.25
N ALA A 17 2.25 -4.53 -10.62
CA ALA A 17 0.86 -4.10 -10.49
C ALA A 17 0.48 -3.88 -9.03
N GLY A 18 0.88 -4.78 -8.13
CA GLY A 18 0.65 -4.65 -6.68
C GLY A 18 1.36 -3.43 -6.10
N ALA A 19 2.64 -3.23 -6.43
CA ALA A 19 3.41 -2.07 -6.00
C ALA A 19 2.81 -0.76 -6.51
N GLY A 20 2.42 -0.70 -7.79
CA GLY A 20 1.78 0.46 -8.39
C GLY A 20 0.44 0.79 -7.72
N ALA A 21 -0.41 -0.21 -7.48
CA ALA A 21 -1.64 -0.04 -6.74
C ALA A 21 -1.38 0.50 -5.32
N PHE A 22 -0.38 -0.04 -4.60
CA PHE A 22 -0.06 0.39 -3.25
C PHE A 22 0.40 1.85 -3.18
N VAL A 23 1.24 2.29 -4.11
CA VAL A 23 1.73 3.68 -4.19
C VAL A 23 0.61 4.65 -4.54
N LEU A 24 -0.33 4.25 -5.40
CA LEU A 24 -1.45 5.09 -5.83
C LEU A 24 -2.64 5.07 -4.86
N THR A 25 -2.72 4.10 -3.96
CA THR A 25 -3.82 3.95 -3.00
C THR A 25 -4.02 5.19 -2.11
N PRO A 26 -2.97 5.79 -1.51
CA PRO A 26 -3.13 7.03 -0.74
C PRO A 26 -3.74 8.18 -1.54
N LEU A 27 -3.35 8.33 -2.81
CA LEU A 27 -3.89 9.38 -3.68
C LEU A 27 -5.36 9.13 -4.02
N TYR A 28 -5.73 7.88 -4.27
CA TYR A 28 -7.13 7.51 -4.49
C TYR A 28 -7.99 7.79 -3.25
N MET A 29 -7.50 7.48 -2.05
CA MET A 29 -8.21 7.71 -0.79
C MET A 29 -8.39 9.20 -0.43
N MET A 30 -7.64 10.11 -1.06
CA MET A 30 -7.86 11.55 -0.92
C MET A 30 -9.06 12.06 -1.75
N THR A 31 -9.61 11.24 -2.65
CA THR A 31 -10.78 11.64 -3.44
C THR A 31 -12.06 11.57 -2.59
N PRO A 32 -12.95 12.58 -2.66
CA PRO A 32 -14.21 12.55 -1.91
C PRO A 32 -15.05 11.33 -2.28
N GLY A 33 -15.54 10.59 -1.28
CA GLY A 33 -16.37 9.40 -1.50
C GLY A 33 -15.58 8.13 -1.86
N ALA A 34 -14.24 8.16 -1.83
CA ALA A 34 -13.41 6.97 -2.09
C ALA A 34 -13.70 5.84 -1.10
N THR A 35 -13.88 6.19 0.17
CA THR A 35 -14.18 5.27 1.27
C THR A 35 -15.48 4.52 1.06
N GLU A 36 -16.56 5.21 0.69
CA GLU A 36 -17.88 4.64 0.44
C GLU A 36 -17.85 3.73 -0.78
N ARG A 37 -17.14 4.12 -1.84
CA ARG A 37 -16.97 3.31 -3.05
C ARG A 37 -16.19 2.03 -2.76
N VAL A 38 -15.10 2.14 -2.00
CA VAL A 38 -14.31 0.98 -1.59
C VAL A 38 -15.13 0.08 -0.69
N ALA A 39 -15.83 0.61 0.31
CA ALA A 39 -16.70 -0.17 1.18
C ALA A 39 -17.81 -0.90 0.39
N THR A 40 -18.44 -0.22 -0.58
CA THR A 40 -19.48 -0.80 -1.44
C THR A 40 -18.93 -1.93 -2.30
N GLN A 41 -17.73 -1.76 -2.86
CA GLN A 41 -17.07 -2.80 -3.64
C GLN A 41 -16.66 -3.97 -2.74
N THR A 42 -16.03 -3.70 -1.60
CA THR A 42 -15.64 -4.69 -0.59
C THR A 42 -16.84 -5.51 -0.13
N ALA A 43 -17.99 -4.90 0.13
CA ALA A 43 -19.20 -5.61 0.52
C ALA A 43 -19.67 -6.64 -0.54
N ARG A 44 -19.34 -6.46 -1.83
CA ARG A 44 -19.73 -7.39 -2.91
C ARG A 44 -18.84 -8.63 -2.96
N TRP A 45 -17.54 -8.47 -2.78
CA TRP A 45 -16.58 -9.56 -2.99
C TRP A 45 -16.03 -10.15 -1.69
N ALA A 46 -15.97 -9.39 -0.60
CA ALA A 46 -15.43 -9.85 0.68
C ALA A 46 -16.15 -11.10 1.23
N PRO A 47 -17.49 -11.23 1.18
CA PRO A 47 -18.14 -12.44 1.71
C PRO A 47 -17.76 -13.72 0.95
N ARG A 48 -17.55 -13.61 -0.37
CA ARG A 48 -17.07 -14.75 -1.19
C ARG A 48 -15.60 -15.04 -0.91
N TRP A 49 -14.81 -13.99 -0.65
CA TRP A 49 -13.43 -14.12 -0.27
C TRP A 49 -13.29 -14.83 1.08
N GLU A 50 -13.98 -14.34 2.12
CA GLU A 50 -14.01 -14.93 3.47
C GLU A 50 -14.36 -16.42 3.47
N ARG A 51 -15.32 -16.83 2.64
CA ARG A 51 -15.69 -18.25 2.48
C ARG A 51 -14.60 -19.14 1.89
N ASN A 52 -13.66 -18.57 1.11
CA ASN A 52 -12.63 -19.31 0.39
C ASN A 52 -11.19 -19.09 0.91
N ILE A 53 -10.99 -18.22 1.91
CA ILE A 53 -9.65 -17.92 2.45
C ILE A 53 -8.95 -19.18 2.98
N ASN A 54 -9.69 -20.13 3.57
CA ASN A 54 -9.11 -21.35 4.16
C ASN A 54 -8.23 -22.15 3.19
N TYR A 55 -8.53 -22.14 1.88
CA TYR A 55 -7.69 -22.79 0.86
C TYR A 55 -6.31 -22.13 0.70
N PHE A 56 -6.24 -20.83 0.97
CA PHE A 56 -5.02 -20.04 0.85
C PHE A 56 -4.25 -19.93 2.16
N VAL A 57 -4.88 -20.17 3.32
CA VAL A 57 -4.22 -20.07 4.63
C VAL A 57 -3.00 -20.99 4.72
N SER A 58 -3.14 -22.28 4.44
CA SER A 58 -2.03 -23.23 4.61
C SER A 58 -0.83 -22.98 3.67
N PRO A 59 -1.04 -22.74 2.36
CA PRO A 59 0.05 -22.33 1.47
C PRO A 59 0.67 -20.98 1.84
N ALA A 60 -0.14 -20.02 2.26
CA ALA A 60 0.33 -18.71 2.69
C ALA A 60 1.19 -18.83 3.96
N GLU A 61 0.75 -19.60 4.95
CA GLU A 61 1.47 -19.79 6.21
C GLU A 61 2.85 -20.43 5.99
N ARG A 62 2.93 -21.46 5.15
CA ARG A 62 4.22 -22.05 4.74
C ARG A 62 5.13 -21.06 4.01
N THR A 63 4.54 -20.20 3.18
CA THR A 63 5.29 -19.19 2.43
C THR A 63 5.78 -18.09 3.37
N THR A 64 4.94 -17.63 4.29
CA THR A 64 5.26 -16.67 5.33
C THR A 64 6.38 -17.19 6.23
N GLN A 65 6.35 -18.46 6.65
CA GLN A 65 7.44 -19.07 7.43
C GLN A 65 8.78 -19.04 6.69
N ARG A 66 8.79 -19.13 5.36
CA ARG A 66 10.01 -19.06 4.54
C ARG A 66 10.51 -17.62 4.33
N ILE A 67 9.60 -16.67 4.19
CA ILE A 67 9.91 -15.27 3.87
C ILE A 67 10.16 -14.43 5.14
N SER A 68 9.55 -14.81 6.26
CA SER A 68 9.68 -14.09 7.54
C SER A 68 11.14 -13.89 7.97
N PRO A 69 12.01 -14.93 8.00
CA PRO A 69 13.39 -14.76 8.46
C PRO A 69 14.23 -13.75 7.64
N PRO A 70 14.26 -13.81 6.29
CA PRO A 70 15.02 -12.82 5.51
C PRO A 70 14.41 -11.42 5.58
N VAL A 71 13.09 -11.29 5.64
CA VAL A 71 12.43 -9.98 5.79
C VAL A 71 12.75 -9.36 7.14
N GLU A 72 12.67 -10.13 8.22
CA GLU A 72 13.00 -9.64 9.56
C GLU A 72 14.45 -9.15 9.64
N ARG A 73 15.39 -9.88 9.02
CA ARG A 73 16.79 -9.42 8.91
C ARG A 73 16.93 -8.13 8.10
N ALA A 74 16.16 -7.99 7.01
CA ALA A 74 16.20 -6.79 6.18
C ALA A 74 15.61 -5.58 6.93
N VAL A 75 14.50 -5.78 7.66
CA VAL A 75 13.88 -4.76 8.50
C VAL A 75 14.82 -4.33 9.62
N ARG A 76 15.45 -5.28 10.33
CA ARG A 76 16.45 -4.96 11.37
C ARG A 76 17.61 -4.14 10.80
N ARG A 77 18.16 -4.54 9.65
CA ARG A 77 19.24 -3.77 8.98
C ARG A 77 18.80 -2.37 8.55
N LEU A 78 17.55 -2.21 8.14
CA LEU A 78 16.98 -0.90 7.81
C LEU A 78 16.81 -0.05 9.07
N ASP A 79 16.31 -0.63 10.16
CA ASP A 79 16.11 0.06 11.43
C ASP A 79 17.46 0.45 12.09
N ASP A 80 18.48 -0.40 11.94
CA ASP A 80 19.85 -0.12 12.41
C ASP A 80 20.52 1.00 11.61
N ARG A 81 20.20 1.15 10.32
CA ARG A 81 20.86 2.13 9.42
C ARG A 81 20.08 3.41 9.21
N LEU A 82 18.77 3.36 9.34
CA LEU A 82 17.86 4.48 9.21
C LEU A 82 17.06 4.56 10.51
N PRO A 83 17.10 5.68 11.25
CA PRO A 83 16.22 5.85 12.41
C PRO A 83 14.78 6.00 11.89
N LEU A 84 14.12 4.88 11.57
CA LEU A 84 12.81 4.82 10.96
C LEU A 84 11.77 5.52 11.85
N GLY A 85 11.94 5.47 13.17
CA GLY A 85 11.13 6.27 14.11
C GLY A 85 11.22 7.78 13.87
N THR A 86 12.41 8.28 13.51
CA THR A 86 12.63 9.70 13.20
C THR A 86 12.13 10.05 11.79
N VAL A 87 12.37 9.17 10.81
CA VAL A 87 11.87 9.36 9.44
C VAL A 87 10.34 9.32 9.40
N ALA A 88 9.72 8.36 10.08
CA ALA A 88 8.26 8.24 10.20
C ALA A 88 7.64 9.47 10.85
N ARG A 89 8.20 9.98 11.96
CA ARG A 89 7.75 11.24 12.59
C ARG A 89 7.89 12.45 11.67
N THR A 90 8.95 12.50 10.86
CA THR A 90 9.18 13.60 9.92
C THR A 90 8.19 13.58 8.76
N VAL A 91 7.88 12.39 8.25
CA VAL A 91 6.86 12.19 7.21
C VAL A 91 5.47 12.51 7.75
N ASP A 92 5.11 12.03 8.94
CA ASP A 92 3.83 12.34 9.60
C ASP A 92 3.65 13.86 9.77
N ARG A 93 4.70 14.55 10.24
CA ARG A 93 4.69 16.01 10.37
C ARG A 93 4.48 16.72 9.03
N ARG A 94 5.10 16.24 7.94
CA ARG A 94 4.91 16.80 6.59
C ARG A 94 3.52 16.53 6.03
N ILE A 95 2.98 15.33 6.22
CA ILE A 95 1.62 14.97 5.77
C ILE A 95 0.59 15.83 6.49
N ARG A 96 0.71 15.96 7.82
CA ARG A 96 -0.18 16.80 8.63
C ARG A 96 -0.15 18.26 8.15
N TRP A 97 1.04 18.79 7.87
CA TRP A 97 1.21 20.13 7.33
C TRP A 97 0.59 20.31 5.93
N GLY A 98 0.67 19.28 5.09
CA GLY A 98 -0.01 19.26 3.79
C GLY A 98 -1.53 19.23 3.91
N ILE A 99 -2.06 18.41 4.83
CA ILE A 99 -3.49 18.32 5.12
C ILE A 99 -4.00 19.62 5.73
N ASP A 100 -3.28 20.24 6.67
CA ASP A 100 -3.67 21.52 7.27
C ASP A 100 -3.70 22.65 6.23
N ARG A 101 -2.75 22.63 5.28
CA ARG A 101 -2.74 23.58 4.15
C ARG A 101 -3.90 23.33 3.18
N ALA A 102 -4.23 22.08 2.88
CA ALA A 102 -5.36 21.71 2.02
C ALA A 102 -6.73 21.97 2.69
N GLY A 103 -6.85 21.70 3.99
CA GLY A 103 -8.02 22.06 4.81
C GLY A 103 -8.15 23.57 5.02
N GLY A 104 -7.04 24.30 4.97
CA GLY A 104 -7.01 25.76 4.87
C GLY A 104 -7.63 26.25 3.55
N LEU A 105 -7.26 25.65 2.42
CA LEU A 105 -7.82 25.96 1.09
C LEU A 105 -9.34 25.73 1.01
N GLN A 106 -9.87 24.66 1.60
CA GLN A 106 -11.32 24.44 1.69
C GLN A 106 -12.06 25.51 2.51
N ARG A 107 -11.38 26.12 3.49
CA ARG A 107 -11.94 27.19 4.33
C ARG A 107 -11.99 28.55 3.64
N TRP A 108 -11.16 28.76 2.61
CA TRP A 108 -11.17 29.92 1.74
C TRP A 108 -12.21 29.76 0.61
N ALA A 109 -12.36 28.57 0.03
CA ALA A 109 -13.34 28.29 -1.04
C ALA A 109 -14.81 28.31 -0.58
N LYS A 110 -15.08 28.32 0.73
CA LYS A 110 -16.45 28.34 1.31
C LYS A 110 -16.88 29.74 1.78
N ARG A 111 -16.06 30.76 1.53
CA ARG A 111 -16.22 32.14 2.02
C ARG A 111 -16.29 33.17 0.88
N GLU A 112 -16.70 32.71 -0.31
CA GLU A 112 -17.14 33.51 -1.45
C GLU A 112 -18.60 33.17 -1.77
#